data_AF-A0A832FPV2-F1
#
_entry.id   AF-A0A832FPV2-F1
#
_cell.length_a   1.000
_cell.length_b   1.000
_cell.length_c   1.000
_cell.angle_alpha   90.00
_cell.angle_beta   90.00
_cell.angle_gamma   90.00
#
_symmetry.space_group_name_H-M   'P 1'
#
loop_
_entity.id
_entity.type
_entity.pdbx_description
1 polymer ?
#
loop_
_entity_poly.entity_id
_entity_poly.type
_entity_poly.pdbx_seq_one_letter_code
_entity_poly.pdbx_strand_id
1 'polypeptide(L)'
;LKLDISCYIPYPSVYSELSSFLRRNECDENTFVKLDTWLVKKTPNRYEVKIPAAIFYEYIISVRQKINRSRRLAEDFILESSAISRASEKLEEDIGNLISKFRDRFRTVMRQGLLDSAPDLDVLLLAKELEAGVVSSDIGIKKWSEKLGLRFVEASKFPRMLREYLTLMGVKDTSITSGEEEAENEEEP
;
A
#
# COMPACT_ATOMS: atom_id res chain seq x y z
N LEU A 1 -6.55 7.13 -43.76
CA LEU A 1 -7.87 6.58 -43.36
C LEU A 1 -8.91 7.68 -43.55
N LYS A 2 -9.99 7.44 -44.31
CA LYS A 2 -11.01 8.48 -44.63
C LYS A 2 -11.77 9.03 -43.40
N LEU A 3 -11.72 8.33 -42.26
CA LEU A 3 -12.48 8.65 -41.05
C LEU A 3 -11.61 9.13 -39.87
N ASP A 4 -10.27 9.10 -40.02
CA ASP A 4 -9.32 9.45 -38.94
C ASP A 4 -9.51 8.73 -37.59
N ILE A 5 -10.05 7.51 -37.63
CA ILE A 5 -10.23 6.67 -36.44
C ILE A 5 -9.03 5.72 -36.31
N SER A 6 -8.43 5.68 -35.12
CA SER A 6 -7.41 4.71 -34.74
C SER A 6 -7.82 3.99 -33.45
N CYS A 7 -7.77 2.66 -33.47
CA CYS A 7 -8.15 1.82 -32.33
C CYS A 7 -6.90 1.16 -31.75
N TYR A 8 -6.67 1.32 -30.45
CA TYR A 8 -5.53 0.75 -29.75
C TYR A 8 -5.99 -0.32 -28.76
N ILE A 9 -5.17 -1.35 -28.59
CA ILE A 9 -5.40 -2.41 -27.62
C ILE A 9 -4.17 -2.67 -26.76
N PRO A 10 -4.31 -2.72 -25.41
CA PRO A 10 -3.23 -3.12 -24.53
C PRO A 10 -2.72 -4.52 -24.84
N TYR A 11 -1.46 -4.61 -25.26
CA TYR A 11 -0.78 -5.87 -25.55
C TYR A 11 0.28 -6.19 -24.46
N PRO A 12 0.45 -7.46 -24.06
CA PRO A 12 -0.34 -8.63 -24.46
C PRO A 12 -1.66 -8.78 -23.69
N SER A 13 -1.89 -8.04 -22.61
CA SER A 13 -2.94 -8.35 -21.63
C SER A 13 -4.35 -8.45 -22.22
N VAL A 14 -4.92 -7.33 -22.68
CA VAL A 14 -6.31 -7.27 -23.16
C VAL A 14 -6.44 -8.00 -24.50
N TYR A 15 -5.42 -7.91 -25.34
CA TYR A 15 -5.40 -8.61 -26.61
C TYR A 15 -5.50 -10.14 -26.47
N SER A 16 -4.77 -10.73 -25.52
CA SER A 16 -4.82 -12.17 -25.26
C SER A 16 -6.17 -12.61 -24.72
N GLU A 17 -6.80 -11.80 -23.87
CA GLU A 17 -8.14 -12.09 -23.35
C GLU A 17 -9.19 -12.07 -24.47
N LEU A 18 -9.17 -11.04 -25.32
CA LEU A 18 -10.06 -10.93 -26.47
C LEU A 18 -9.84 -12.06 -27.47
N SER A 19 -8.58 -12.40 -27.77
CA SER A 19 -8.24 -13.51 -28.67
C SER A 19 -8.73 -14.84 -28.12
N SER A 20 -8.56 -15.08 -26.83
CA SER A 20 -9.05 -16.30 -26.16
C SER A 20 -10.57 -16.34 -26.16
N PHE A 21 -11.24 -15.20 -25.98
CA PHE A 21 -12.68 -15.10 -26.09
C PHE A 21 -13.18 -15.46 -27.49
N LEU A 22 -12.57 -14.92 -28.55
CA LEU A 22 -12.94 -15.25 -29.93
C LEU A 22 -12.74 -16.73 -30.25
N ARG A 23 -11.65 -17.35 -29.77
CA ARG A 23 -11.40 -18.79 -29.95
C ARG A 23 -12.46 -19.65 -29.26
N ARG A 24 -12.86 -19.30 -28.04
CA ARG A 24 -13.92 -20.02 -27.30
C ARG A 24 -15.29 -19.92 -27.97
N ASN A 25 -15.53 -18.89 -28.77
CA ASN A 25 -16.75 -18.71 -29.54
C ASN A 25 -16.62 -19.16 -30.99
N GLU A 26 -15.60 -19.98 -31.31
CA GLU A 26 -15.41 -20.62 -32.62
C GLU A 26 -15.42 -19.62 -33.80
N CYS A 27 -14.93 -18.39 -33.58
CA CYS A 27 -14.82 -17.40 -34.63
C CYS A 27 -13.80 -17.82 -35.70
N ASP A 28 -14.09 -17.47 -36.95
CA ASP A 28 -13.26 -17.84 -38.09
C ASP A 28 -11.91 -17.10 -38.13
N GLU A 29 -10.95 -17.67 -38.86
CA GLU A 29 -9.60 -17.08 -39.01
C GLU A 29 -9.65 -15.65 -39.58
N ASN A 30 -10.61 -15.33 -40.47
CA ASN A 30 -10.69 -13.97 -41.01
C ASN A 30 -11.08 -12.94 -39.95
N THR A 31 -11.78 -13.35 -38.89
CA THR A 31 -12.09 -12.46 -37.78
C THR A 31 -10.81 -12.09 -37.01
N PHE A 32 -9.87 -13.02 -36.84
CA PHE A 32 -8.55 -12.72 -36.26
C PHE A 32 -7.72 -11.83 -37.17
N VAL A 33 -7.73 -12.07 -38.48
CA VAL A 33 -7.05 -11.19 -39.47
C VAL A 33 -7.61 -9.78 -39.41
N LYS A 34 -8.94 -9.62 -39.34
CA LYS A 34 -9.58 -8.31 -39.15
C LYS A 34 -9.12 -7.67 -37.84
N LEU A 35 -9.15 -8.42 -36.73
CA LEU A 35 -8.71 -7.92 -35.43
C LEU A 35 -7.29 -7.35 -35.49
N ASP A 36 -6.36 -8.10 -36.08
CA ASP A 36 -4.96 -7.70 -36.24
C ASP A 36 -4.77 -6.52 -37.19
N THR A 37 -5.66 -6.37 -38.17
CA THR A 37 -5.62 -5.27 -39.14
C THR A 37 -6.17 -3.97 -38.55
N TRP A 38 -7.26 -4.04 -37.77
CA TRP A 38 -7.96 -2.86 -37.27
C TRP A 38 -7.42 -2.36 -35.92
N LEU A 39 -6.76 -3.21 -35.14
CA LEU A 39 -6.25 -2.85 -33.81
C LEU A 39 -4.74 -2.68 -33.79
N VAL A 40 -4.29 -1.53 -33.31
CA VAL A 40 -2.88 -1.28 -33.04
C VAL A 40 -2.53 -1.81 -31.64
N LYS A 41 -1.69 -2.84 -31.59
CA LYS A 41 -1.17 -3.42 -30.35
C LYS A 41 -0.19 -2.44 -29.71
N LYS A 42 -0.55 -1.88 -28.55
CA LYS A 42 0.30 -0.90 -27.84
C LYS A 42 0.16 -1.05 -26.33
N THR A 43 1.28 -1.22 -25.64
CA THR A 43 1.32 -1.22 -24.18
C THR A 43 1.39 0.24 -23.67
N PRO A 44 0.63 0.61 -22.62
CA PRO A 44 0.76 1.93 -22.01
C PRO A 44 2.15 2.12 -21.39
N ASN A 45 2.72 3.32 -21.51
CA ASN A 45 3.96 3.66 -20.82
C ASN A 45 3.68 3.90 -19.33
N ARG A 46 3.83 2.85 -18.52
CA ARG A 46 3.53 2.89 -17.08
C ARG A 46 4.52 3.73 -16.26
N TYR A 47 5.63 4.16 -16.84
CA TYR A 47 6.69 4.91 -16.15
C TYR A 47 6.54 6.42 -16.30
N GLU A 48 6.11 6.89 -17.48
CA GLU A 48 6.07 8.32 -17.80
C GLU A 48 4.67 8.92 -17.79
N VAL A 49 3.62 8.08 -17.90
CA VAL A 49 2.24 8.58 -17.88
C VAL A 49 1.96 9.23 -16.53
N LYS A 50 1.70 10.53 -16.56
CA LYS A 50 1.32 11.31 -15.38
C LYS A 50 -0.17 11.14 -15.13
N ILE A 51 -0.51 10.75 -13.90
CA ILE A 51 -1.89 10.59 -13.44
C ILE A 51 -2.11 11.57 -12.29
N PRO A 52 -3.22 12.33 -12.27
CA PRO A 52 -3.56 13.18 -11.13
C PRO A 52 -3.58 12.39 -9.82
N ALA A 53 -2.95 12.92 -8.79
CA ALA A 53 -2.86 12.26 -7.48
C ALA A 53 -4.24 12.00 -6.85
N ALA A 54 -5.25 12.81 -7.18
CA ALA A 54 -6.64 12.63 -6.74
C ALA A 54 -7.20 11.24 -7.11
N ILE A 55 -6.85 10.69 -8.29
CA ILE A 55 -7.28 9.35 -8.69
C ILE A 55 -6.66 8.28 -7.77
N PHE A 56 -5.40 8.48 -7.38
CA PHE A 56 -4.73 7.54 -6.48
C PHE A 56 -5.28 7.64 -5.05
N TYR A 57 -5.63 8.85 -4.61
CA TYR A 57 -6.31 9.09 -3.34
C TYR A 57 -7.65 8.34 -3.25
N GLU A 58 -8.50 8.47 -4.27
CA GLU A 58 -9.78 7.74 -4.37
C GLU A 58 -9.58 6.22 -4.39
N TYR A 59 -8.54 5.76 -5.09
CA TYR A 59 -8.18 4.34 -5.13
C TYR A 59 -7.81 3.80 -3.74
N ILE A 60 -6.96 4.52 -2.98
CA ILE A 60 -6.57 4.11 -1.62
C ILE A 60 -7.79 4.02 -0.70
N ILE A 61 -8.69 5.02 -0.74
CA ILE A 61 -9.93 5.00 0.04
C ILE A 61 -10.77 3.76 -0.31
N SER A 62 -10.93 3.50 -1.60
CA SER A 62 -11.71 2.37 -2.10
C SER A 62 -11.12 1.03 -1.66
N VAL A 63 -9.80 0.87 -1.74
CA VAL A 63 -9.09 -0.33 -1.27
C VAL A 63 -9.27 -0.51 0.23
N ARG A 64 -9.08 0.56 1.01
CA ARG A 64 -9.26 0.52 2.48
C ARG A 64 -10.68 0.09 2.86
N GLN A 65 -11.69 0.64 2.19
CA GLN A 65 -13.09 0.27 2.41
C GLN A 65 -13.33 -1.21 2.07
N LYS A 66 -12.79 -1.71 0.95
CA LYS A 66 -12.90 -3.12 0.58
C LYS A 66 -12.24 -4.03 1.61
N ILE A 67 -11.02 -3.74 2.05
CA ILE A 67 -10.32 -4.52 3.08
C ILE A 67 -11.15 -4.59 4.37
N ASN A 68 -11.70 -3.46 4.81
CA ASN A 68 -12.54 -3.42 6.01
C ASN A 68 -13.83 -4.23 5.85
N ARG A 69 -14.46 -4.16 4.67
CA ARG A 69 -15.67 -4.94 4.36
C ARG A 69 -15.38 -6.43 4.31
N SER A 70 -14.28 -6.84 3.68
CA SER A 70 -13.83 -8.24 3.64
C SER A 70 -13.56 -8.79 5.03
N ARG A 71 -12.93 -8.01 5.92
CA ARG A 71 -12.72 -8.41 7.32
C ARG A 71 -14.04 -8.69 8.03
N ARG A 72 -14.99 -7.76 7.93
CA ARG A 72 -16.31 -7.89 8.59
C ARG A 72 -17.06 -9.11 8.09
N LEU A 73 -17.13 -9.29 6.77
CA LEU A 73 -17.79 -10.46 6.17
C LEU A 73 -17.20 -11.78 6.68
N ALA A 74 -15.88 -11.87 6.81
CA ALA A 74 -15.23 -13.05 7.36
C ALA A 74 -15.54 -13.25 8.85
N GLU A 75 -15.57 -12.18 9.66
CA GLU A 75 -15.99 -12.24 11.07
C GLU A 75 -17.46 -12.69 11.19
N ASP A 76 -18.35 -12.18 10.33
CA ASP A 76 -19.76 -12.55 10.30
C ASP A 76 -19.94 -14.05 10.01
N PHE A 77 -19.24 -14.60 9.02
CA PHE A 77 -19.28 -16.04 8.74
C PHE A 77 -18.71 -16.90 9.87
N ILE A 78 -17.68 -16.43 10.59
CA ILE A 78 -17.16 -17.14 11.78
C ILE A 78 -18.25 -17.19 12.85
N LEU A 79 -18.91 -16.06 13.12
CA LEU A 79 -20.00 -15.98 14.09
C LEU A 79 -21.20 -16.86 13.69
N GLU A 80 -21.65 -16.78 12.44
CA GLU A 80 -22.75 -17.60 11.92
C GLU A 80 -22.43 -19.10 12.03
N SER A 81 -21.22 -19.52 11.67
CA SER A 81 -20.79 -20.92 11.78
C SER A 81 -20.82 -21.42 13.22
N SER A 82 -20.55 -20.52 14.16
CA SER A 82 -20.51 -20.83 15.58
C SER A 82 -21.90 -20.89 16.21
N ALA A 83 -22.84 -20.04 15.76
CA ALA A 83 -24.23 -20.02 16.23
C ALA A 83 -25.01 -21.29 15.85
N ILE A 84 -24.58 -22.01 14.81
CA ILE A 84 -25.13 -23.32 14.41
C ILE A 84 -24.82 -24.39 15.48
N SER A 85 -23.74 -24.23 16.25
CA SER A 85 -23.40 -25.10 17.37
C SER A 85 -24.00 -24.53 18.65
N ARG A 86 -24.94 -25.22 19.30
CA ARG A 86 -25.56 -24.77 20.58
C ARG A 86 -24.46 -24.42 21.60
N ALA A 87 -24.23 -23.13 21.82
CA ALA A 87 -23.04 -22.65 22.51
C ALA A 87 -23.13 -22.80 24.03
N SER A 88 -22.06 -23.33 24.62
CA SER A 88 -21.72 -23.19 26.04
C SER A 88 -20.98 -21.87 26.24
N GLU A 89 -21.03 -21.25 27.42
CA GLU A 89 -20.24 -20.03 27.75
C GLU A 89 -18.75 -20.18 27.38
N LYS A 90 -18.17 -21.38 27.55
CA LYS A 90 -16.78 -21.66 27.18
C LYS A 90 -16.53 -21.58 25.66
N LEU A 91 -17.54 -21.94 24.86
CA LEU A 91 -17.45 -21.86 23.40
C LEU A 91 -17.49 -20.39 22.94
N GLU A 92 -18.28 -19.53 23.59
CA GLU A 92 -18.35 -18.10 23.28
C GLU A 92 -17.01 -17.39 23.52
N GLU A 93 -16.33 -17.71 24.62
CA GLU A 93 -14.99 -17.18 24.91
C GLU A 93 -13.94 -17.63 23.88
N ASP A 94 -13.96 -18.91 23.49
CA ASP A 94 -13.06 -19.46 22.46
C ASP A 94 -13.27 -18.79 21.09
N ILE A 95 -14.52 -18.49 20.71
CA ILE A 95 -14.86 -17.77 19.49
C ILE A 95 -14.36 -16.32 19.55
N GLY A 96 -14.55 -15.62 20.67
CA GLY A 96 -14.04 -14.27 20.87
C GLY A 96 -12.52 -14.20 20.69
N ASN A 97 -11.80 -15.16 21.29
CA ASN A 97 -10.35 -15.31 21.14
C ASN A 97 -9.95 -15.60 19.68
N LEU A 98 -10.70 -16.43 18.97
CA LEU A 98 -10.45 -16.74 17.56
C LEU A 98 -10.65 -15.50 16.68
N ILE A 99 -11.72 -14.73 16.88
CA ILE A 99 -11.99 -13.48 16.16
C ILE A 99 -10.89 -12.45 16.41
N SER A 100 -10.42 -12.33 17.65
CA SER A 100 -9.30 -11.44 18.00
C SER A 100 -8.03 -11.84 17.24
N LYS A 101 -7.64 -13.12 17.30
CA LYS A 101 -6.50 -13.66 16.54
C LYS A 101 -6.66 -13.47 15.04
N PHE A 102 -7.87 -13.67 14.50
CA PHE A 102 -8.19 -13.44 13.10
C PHE A 102 -7.96 -11.97 12.74
N ARG A 103 -8.48 -11.03 13.53
CA ARG A 103 -8.36 -9.59 13.29
C ARG A 103 -6.90 -9.16 13.23
N ASP A 104 -6.07 -9.62 14.16
CA ASP A 104 -4.65 -9.30 14.22
C ASP A 104 -3.88 -9.86 13.02
N ARG A 105 -4.10 -11.13 12.69
CA ARG A 105 -3.47 -11.76 11.52
C ARG A 105 -3.95 -11.12 10.22
N PHE A 106 -5.25 -10.87 10.09
CA PHE A 106 -5.84 -10.25 8.90
C PHE A 106 -5.26 -8.84 8.71
N ARG A 107 -5.20 -8.04 9.77
CA ARG A 107 -4.59 -6.70 9.72
C ARG A 107 -3.12 -6.78 9.29
N THR A 108 -2.37 -7.70 9.90
CA THR A 108 -0.94 -7.88 9.60
C THR A 108 -0.73 -8.22 8.13
N VAL A 109 -1.39 -9.27 7.63
CA VAL A 109 -1.23 -9.74 6.24
C VAL A 109 -1.70 -8.70 5.23
N MET A 110 -2.84 -8.05 5.48
CA MET A 110 -3.44 -7.15 4.50
C MET A 110 -2.81 -5.75 4.47
N ARG A 111 -2.23 -5.28 5.58
CA ARG A 111 -1.67 -3.91 5.67
C ARG A 111 -0.15 -3.85 5.62
N GLN A 112 0.57 -4.94 5.86
CA GLN A 112 2.02 -4.90 5.90
C GLN A 112 2.62 -4.41 4.56
N GLY A 113 3.19 -3.21 4.58
CA GLY A 113 3.82 -2.58 3.40
C GLY A 113 2.84 -2.03 2.36
N LEU A 114 1.56 -1.93 2.68
CA LEU A 114 0.55 -1.29 1.85
C LEU A 114 0.41 0.18 2.23
N LEU A 115 0.27 1.07 1.24
CA LEU A 115 -0.17 2.45 1.46
C LEU A 115 -1.69 2.45 1.42
N ASP A 116 -2.33 2.18 2.56
CA ASP A 116 -3.80 2.09 2.67
C ASP A 116 -4.43 3.30 3.38
N SER A 117 -3.65 4.36 3.58
CA SER A 117 -4.06 5.55 4.31
C SER A 117 -3.86 6.82 3.47
N ALA A 118 -4.89 7.68 3.49
CA ALA A 118 -4.87 8.99 2.84
C ALA A 118 -3.79 9.91 3.42
N PRO A 119 -3.63 10.04 4.76
CA PRO A 119 -2.58 10.88 5.33
C PRO A 119 -1.17 10.46 4.90
N ASP A 120 -0.88 9.16 4.83
CA ASP A 120 0.45 8.70 4.42
C ASP A 120 0.73 9.02 2.94
N LEU A 121 -0.31 8.97 2.10
CA LEU A 121 -0.21 9.41 0.71
C LEU A 121 0.10 10.91 0.65
N ASP A 122 -0.61 11.73 1.41
CA ASP A 122 -0.40 13.19 1.39
C ASP A 122 1.04 13.56 1.80
N VAL A 123 1.60 12.89 2.81
CA VAL A 123 3.01 13.08 3.22
C VAL A 123 3.96 12.76 2.06
N LEU A 124 3.75 11.63 1.38
CA LEU A 124 4.61 11.20 0.26
C LEU A 124 4.48 12.13 -0.95
N LEU A 125 3.27 12.56 -1.27
CA LEU A 125 3.02 13.49 -2.39
C LEU A 125 3.65 14.85 -2.11
N LEU A 126 3.45 15.40 -0.90
CA LEU A 126 4.05 16.67 -0.52
C LEU A 126 5.57 16.60 -0.50
N ALA A 127 6.15 15.51 0.00
CA ALA A 127 7.59 15.29 -0.07
C ALA A 127 8.10 15.22 -1.51
N LYS A 128 7.32 14.62 -2.42
CA LYS A 128 7.65 14.58 -3.85
C LYS A 128 7.57 15.96 -4.50
N GLU A 129 6.57 16.76 -4.15
CA GLU A 129 6.38 18.12 -4.62
C GLU A 129 7.53 19.05 -4.19
N LEU A 130 7.93 18.95 -2.93
CA LEU A 130 8.97 19.81 -2.32
C LEU A 130 10.40 19.29 -2.52
N GLU A 131 10.58 18.14 -3.18
CA GLU A 131 11.86 17.41 -3.25
C GLU A 131 12.49 17.16 -1.86
N ALA A 132 11.63 16.98 -0.86
CA ALA A 132 12.01 16.87 0.55
C ALA A 132 12.32 15.41 0.95
N GLY A 133 13.04 15.25 2.06
CA GLY A 133 13.22 13.96 2.70
C GLY A 133 12.08 13.62 3.66
N VAL A 134 11.72 12.34 3.72
CA VAL A 134 10.70 11.82 4.65
C VAL A 134 11.40 11.16 5.83
N VAL A 135 11.02 11.57 7.05
CA VAL A 135 11.47 10.93 8.29
C VAL A 135 10.31 10.11 8.87
N SER A 136 10.47 8.79 9.01
CA SER A 136 9.42 7.94 9.57
C SER A 136 9.95 6.63 10.16
N SER A 137 9.18 6.02 11.06
CA SER A 137 9.35 4.64 11.52
C SER A 137 8.44 3.64 10.79
N ASP A 138 7.51 4.14 9.97
CA ASP A 138 6.51 3.31 9.29
C ASP A 138 7.12 2.57 8.09
N ILE A 139 6.94 1.25 8.05
CA ILE A 139 7.46 0.36 7.01
C ILE A 139 6.79 0.61 5.64
N GLY A 140 5.51 0.95 5.63
CA GLY A 140 4.75 1.33 4.44
C GLY A 140 5.32 2.61 3.85
N ILE A 141 5.45 3.67 4.66
CA ILE A 141 6.05 4.95 4.22
C ILE A 141 7.46 4.73 3.68
N LYS A 142 8.29 3.92 4.35
CA LYS A 142 9.63 3.57 3.86
C LYS A 142 9.60 2.96 2.46
N LYS A 143 8.84 1.86 2.28
CA LYS A 143 8.75 1.14 1.01
C LYS A 143 8.24 2.02 -0.12
N TRP A 144 7.29 2.91 0.17
CA TRP A 144 6.73 3.81 -0.83
C TRP A 144 7.64 5.00 -1.12
N SER A 145 8.38 5.50 -0.14
CA SER A 145 9.43 6.50 -0.34
C SER A 145 10.50 5.97 -1.30
N GLU A 146 10.96 4.73 -1.11
CA GLU A 146 11.91 4.05 -2.02
C GLU A 146 11.36 3.95 -3.44
N LYS A 147 10.10 3.54 -3.62
CA LYS A 147 9.44 3.42 -4.93
C LYS A 147 9.24 4.76 -5.64
N LEU A 148 8.97 5.82 -4.89
CA LEU A 148 8.76 7.18 -5.42
C LEU A 148 10.09 7.92 -5.66
N GLY A 149 11.21 7.34 -5.25
CA GLY A 149 12.54 7.95 -5.34
C GLY A 149 12.69 9.14 -4.39
N LEU A 150 12.11 9.07 -3.20
CA LEU A 150 12.24 10.08 -2.15
C LEU A 150 13.44 9.78 -1.26
N ARG A 151 14.07 10.83 -0.70
CA ARG A 151 15.04 10.66 0.39
C ARG A 151 14.30 10.18 1.63
N PHE A 152 14.79 9.13 2.28
CA PHE A 152 14.16 8.56 3.47
C PHE A 152 15.16 8.47 4.62
N VAL A 153 14.73 8.88 5.82
CA VAL A 153 15.49 8.72 7.06
C VAL A 153 14.64 8.00 8.08
N GLU A 154 15.23 6.98 8.72
CA GLU A 154 14.57 6.27 9.80
C GLU A 154 14.48 7.18 11.04
N ALA A 155 13.29 7.30 11.63
CA ALA A 155 13.08 8.25 12.73
C ALA A 155 13.98 7.97 13.94
N SER A 156 14.33 6.70 14.21
CA SER A 156 15.27 6.30 15.27
C SER A 156 16.70 6.86 15.06
N LYS A 157 17.10 7.09 13.81
CA LYS A 157 18.44 7.60 13.45
C LYS A 157 18.46 9.12 13.33
N PHE A 158 17.31 9.74 13.11
CA PHE A 158 17.20 11.17 12.83
C PHE A 158 17.80 12.07 13.93
N PRO A 159 17.55 11.86 15.23
CA PRO A 159 18.17 12.68 16.28
C PRO A 159 19.70 12.60 16.29
N ARG A 160 20.27 11.42 16.07
CA ARG A 160 21.73 11.22 16.01
C ARG A 160 22.33 11.94 14.80
N MET A 161 21.68 11.83 13.63
CA MET A 161 22.10 12.56 12.44
C MET A 161 22.06 14.07 12.65
N LEU A 162 20.99 14.58 13.29
CA LEU A 162 20.85 16.01 13.55
C LEU A 162 21.94 16.54 14.50
N ARG A 163 22.25 15.79 15.57
CA ARG A 163 23.35 16.14 16.50
C ARG A 163 24.70 16.23 15.80
N GLU A 164 24.98 15.29 14.89
CA GLU A 164 26.21 15.33 14.09
C GLU A 164 26.26 16.59 13.21
N TYR A 165 25.16 16.92 12.52
CA TYR A 165 25.06 18.15 11.72
C TYR A 165 25.27 19.42 12.56
N LEU A 166 24.64 19.51 13.73
CA LEU A 166 24.78 20.67 14.62
C LEU A 166 26.21 20.83 15.14
N THR A 167 26.86 19.71 15.48
CA THR A 167 28.25 19.68 15.93
C THR A 167 29.19 20.20 14.85
N LEU A 168 29.02 19.75 13.61
CA LEU A 168 29.79 20.21 12.45
C LEU A 168 29.56 21.69 12.13
N MET A 169 28.37 22.23 12.45
CA MET A 169 28.06 23.65 12.31
C MET A 169 28.56 24.51 13.48
N GLY A 170 29.26 23.92 14.47
CA GLY A 170 29.79 24.66 15.62
C GLY A 170 28.72 25.10 16.62
N VAL A 171 27.50 24.55 16.53
CA VAL A 171 26.43 24.79 17.49
C VAL A 171 26.67 23.86 18.69
N LYS A 172 27.17 24.41 19.79
CA LYS A 172 27.38 23.64 21.03
C LYS A 172 26.03 23.33 21.69
N ASP A 173 25.68 22.04 21.76
CA ASP A 173 24.55 21.54 22.56
C ASP A 173 24.76 21.97 24.02
N THR A 174 23.97 22.93 24.50
CA THR A 174 24.06 23.45 25.89
C THR A 174 23.01 22.83 26.81
N SER A 175 22.23 21.86 26.33
CA SER A 175 21.14 21.26 27.09
C SER A 175 20.88 19.84 26.60
N ILE A 176 21.57 18.85 27.17
CA ILE A 176 21.14 17.45 27.47
C ILE A 176 22.36 16.81 28.17
N THR A 177 22.75 17.33 29.33
CA THR A 177 23.70 16.67 30.25
C THR A 177 23.06 16.36 31.60
N SER A 178 21.75 16.55 31.74
CA SER A 178 21.04 16.34 33.01
C SER A 178 20.09 15.14 33.02
N GLY A 179 20.06 14.32 31.95
CA GLY A 179 19.08 13.24 31.82
C GLY A 179 19.65 11.81 31.78
N GLU A 180 20.97 11.65 31.64
CA GLU A 180 21.61 10.33 31.60
C GLU A 180 22.37 10.00 32.90
N GLU A 181 22.67 10.98 33.77
CA GLU A 181 23.35 10.73 35.05
C GLU A 181 22.40 10.29 36.20
N GLU A 182 21.08 10.49 36.06
CA GLU A 182 20.13 10.06 37.11
C GLU A 182 19.70 8.58 36.99
N ALA A 183 20.00 7.90 35.88
CA ALA A 183 19.59 6.50 35.67
C ALA A 183 20.65 5.46 36.09
N GLU A 184 21.89 5.86 36.38
CA GLU A 184 22.98 4.93 36.77
C GLU A 184 23.25 4.89 38.29
N ASN A 185 22.53 5.65 39.11
CA ASN A 185 22.74 5.69 40.58
C ASN A 185 21.64 5.02 41.42
N GLU A 186 20.69 4.28 40.83
CA GLU A 186 19.65 3.55 41.58
C GLU A 186 19.81 2.01 41.59
N GLU A 187 20.91 1.44 41.08
CA GLU A 187 21.23 0.00 41.26
C GLU A 187 22.39 -0.23 42.24
N GLU A 188 22.00 -0.23 43.53
CA GLU A 188 22.51 -1.01 44.68
C GLU A 188 23.90 -0.76 45.30
N PRO A 189 24.07 -1.09 46.62
CA PRO A 189 23.12 -1.72 47.55
C PRO A 189 22.65 -0.86 48.74
#